data_AF-A0A8S3PQK9-F1
#
_entry.id   AF-A0A8S3PQK9-F1
#
_cell.length_a   1.000
_cell.length_b   1.000
_cell.length_c   1.000
_cell.angle_alpha   90.00
_cell.angle_beta   90.00
_cell.angle_gamma   90.00
#
_symmetry.space_group_name_H-M   'P 1'
#
loop_
_entity.id
_entity.type
_entity.pdbx_description
1 polymer ?
#
loop_
_entity_poly.entity_id
_entity_poly.type
_entity_poly.pdbx_seq_one_letter_code
_entity_poly.pdbx_strand_id
1 'polypeptide(L)'
;MTNINEMSNKSNLFNWIIDNIEEGAIDESIDLIDIKEKTAAEGTSVGNLIKQIYKNVKVKNARSKSNWCKMTKRYFGIKWKINTPVVLDISTFGTHIPIDFVLLSKTLSCITIGHFNKTIINGLKVLTEAQLKLDQTWTLMVMGKKIDPVSLGVDKTFNLPSCFEIIRQLRYCNGVEEVDESMQNKDFLKEHVSKLFDENSEQIRYRSKLCQKVLPFKKSHKASASCVHCKCLEKAVIVKNFQLEETTKKPLNENLNSTNATCIRSNTDQDVILSTEDNNDMSEILTKIFPECSDKMKLFLMSENGN
;
A
#
# COMPACT_ATOMS: atom_id res chain seq x y z
N MET A 1 24.51 -6.77 -29.60
CA MET A 1 23.71 -6.16 -28.52
C MET A 1 22.38 -6.87 -28.47
N THR A 2 22.29 -7.97 -27.73
CA THR A 2 21.07 -8.78 -27.62
C THR A 2 20.17 -8.18 -26.53
N ASN A 3 18.90 -8.02 -26.87
CA ASN A 3 17.85 -7.30 -26.14
C ASN A 3 17.78 -7.58 -24.63
N ILE A 4 18.06 -6.56 -23.81
CA ILE A 4 17.73 -6.54 -22.37
C ILE A 4 16.22 -6.80 -22.14
N ASN A 5 15.37 -6.36 -23.08
CA ASN A 5 13.94 -6.63 -23.07
C ASN A 5 13.57 -8.12 -23.30
N GLU A 6 14.37 -8.88 -24.04
CA GLU A 6 14.11 -10.31 -24.25
C GLU A 6 14.50 -11.16 -23.04
N MET A 7 15.54 -10.77 -22.31
CA MET A 7 15.96 -11.47 -21.09
C MET A 7 14.95 -11.29 -19.96
N SER A 8 14.41 -10.07 -19.78
CA SER A 8 13.35 -9.80 -18.80
C SER A 8 12.09 -10.60 -19.10
N ASN A 9 11.64 -10.64 -20.37
CA ASN A 9 10.47 -11.41 -20.77
C ASN A 9 10.65 -12.93 -20.62
N LYS A 10 11.85 -13.46 -20.88
CA LYS A 10 12.15 -14.89 -20.66
C LYS A 10 12.17 -15.26 -19.17
N SER A 11 12.72 -14.42 -18.30
CA SER A 11 12.72 -14.65 -16.85
C SER A 11 11.31 -14.65 -16.27
N ASN A 12 10.46 -13.72 -16.72
CA ASN A 12 9.07 -13.64 -16.27
C ASN A 12 8.24 -14.85 -16.71
N LEU A 13 8.45 -15.34 -17.94
CA LEU A 13 7.79 -16.54 -18.44
C LEU A 13 8.26 -17.81 -17.70
N PHE A 14 9.55 -17.92 -17.38
CA PHE A 14 10.09 -19.05 -16.62
C PHE A 14 9.45 -19.17 -15.24
N ASN A 15 9.44 -18.07 -14.48
CA ASN A 15 8.82 -18.04 -13.16
C ASN A 15 7.32 -18.35 -13.25
N TRP A 16 6.62 -17.77 -14.24
CA TRP A 16 5.21 -18.06 -14.45
C TRP A 16 4.94 -19.54 -14.70
N ILE A 17 5.76 -20.22 -15.53
CA ILE A 17 5.59 -21.66 -15.81
C ILE A 17 5.79 -22.48 -14.54
N ILE A 18 6.81 -22.17 -13.73
CA ILE A 18 7.06 -22.86 -12.46
C ILE A 18 5.90 -22.65 -11.49
N ASP A 19 5.31 -21.46 -11.46
CA ASP A 19 4.25 -21.13 -10.50
C ASP A 19 2.89 -21.75 -10.88
N ASN A 20 2.66 -22.07 -12.15
CA ASN A 20 1.34 -22.46 -12.67
C ASN A 20 1.26 -23.87 -13.26
N ILE A 21 2.38 -24.51 -13.56
CA ILE A 21 2.45 -25.86 -14.13
C ILE A 21 3.22 -26.75 -13.15
N GLU A 22 2.89 -28.03 -13.12
CA GLU A 22 3.65 -29.04 -12.38
C GLU A 22 3.70 -30.37 -13.14
N GLU A 23 4.58 -31.28 -12.69
CA GLU A 23 4.62 -32.65 -13.20
C GLU A 23 3.29 -33.35 -12.91
N GLY A 24 2.77 -34.04 -13.93
CA GLY A 24 1.53 -34.78 -13.86
C GLY A 24 1.72 -36.25 -14.23
N ALA A 25 0.65 -37.03 -14.12
CA ALA A 25 0.61 -38.40 -14.62
C ALA A 25 0.78 -38.44 -16.15
N ILE A 26 1.12 -39.62 -16.69
CA ILE A 26 1.48 -39.81 -18.10
C ILE A 26 0.33 -39.44 -19.06
N ASP A 27 -0.91 -39.58 -18.61
CA ASP A 27 -2.14 -39.25 -19.33
C ASP A 27 -2.57 -37.79 -19.15
N GLU A 28 -2.07 -37.10 -18.12
CA GLU A 28 -2.31 -35.67 -17.92
C GLU A 28 -1.56 -34.84 -18.95
N SER A 29 -2.22 -33.79 -19.44
CA SER A 29 -1.68 -32.98 -20.52
C SER A 29 -2.23 -31.57 -20.61
N ILE A 30 -1.38 -30.67 -21.12
CA ILE A 30 -1.69 -29.27 -21.38
C ILE A 30 -1.45 -28.93 -22.86
N ASP A 31 -2.36 -28.14 -23.44
CA ASP A 31 -2.27 -27.69 -24.82
C ASP A 31 -1.43 -26.41 -24.93
N LEU A 32 -0.57 -26.32 -25.95
CA LEU A 32 0.28 -25.13 -26.15
C LEU A 32 -0.53 -23.85 -26.34
N ILE A 33 -1.71 -23.95 -26.96
CA ILE A 33 -2.59 -22.81 -27.21
C ILE A 33 -3.09 -22.25 -25.87
N ASP A 34 -3.56 -23.11 -24.97
CA ASP A 34 -4.03 -22.71 -23.65
C ASP A 34 -2.92 -22.01 -22.83
N ILE A 35 -1.66 -22.44 -22.97
CA ILE A 35 -0.52 -21.78 -22.30
C ILE A 35 -0.27 -20.40 -22.90
N LYS A 36 -0.32 -20.27 -24.23
CA LYS A 36 -0.13 -18.99 -24.92
C LYS A 36 -1.23 -17.99 -24.57
N GLU A 37 -2.48 -18.44 -24.48
CA GLU A 37 -3.61 -17.60 -24.08
C GLU A 37 -3.43 -17.07 -22.65
N LYS A 38 -2.97 -17.90 -21.71
CA LYS A 38 -2.77 -17.50 -20.31
C LYS A 38 -1.52 -16.64 -20.06
N THR A 39 -0.52 -16.70 -20.95
CA THR A 39 0.75 -15.96 -20.79
C THR A 39 0.84 -14.71 -21.65
N ALA A 40 -0.05 -14.54 -22.64
CA ALA A 40 0.06 -13.54 -23.70
C ALA A 40 1.43 -13.54 -24.42
N ALA A 41 2.20 -14.64 -24.30
CA ALA A 41 3.53 -14.74 -24.87
C ALA A 41 3.45 -15.12 -26.36
N GLU A 42 3.91 -14.22 -27.24
CA GLU A 42 4.08 -14.54 -28.64
C GLU A 42 5.35 -15.36 -28.88
N GLY A 43 5.23 -16.42 -29.71
CA GLY A 43 6.39 -17.14 -30.25
C GLY A 43 6.74 -18.51 -29.65
N THR A 44 7.83 -19.06 -30.19
CA THR A 44 8.33 -20.45 -30.09
C THR A 44 9.04 -20.77 -28.76
N SER A 45 9.04 -19.83 -27.81
CA SER A 45 9.81 -19.87 -26.56
C SER A 45 9.20 -20.77 -25.48
N VAL A 46 7.86 -20.76 -25.35
CA VAL A 46 7.13 -21.49 -24.29
C VAL A 46 7.42 -22.99 -24.34
N GLY A 47 7.34 -23.60 -25.52
CA GLY A 47 7.51 -25.05 -25.67
C GLY A 47 8.91 -25.56 -25.34
N ASN A 48 9.93 -24.78 -25.66
CA ASN A 48 11.32 -25.12 -25.32
C ASN A 48 11.55 -24.99 -23.81
N LEU A 49 10.96 -23.97 -23.19
CA LEU A 49 11.08 -23.74 -21.75
C LEU A 49 10.41 -24.86 -20.94
N ILE A 50 9.23 -25.33 -21.37
CA ILE A 50 8.54 -26.48 -20.75
C ILE A 50 9.44 -27.72 -20.79
N LYS A 51 10.05 -28.02 -21.94
CA LYS A 51 10.95 -29.18 -22.07
C LYS A 51 12.24 -29.05 -21.24
N GLN A 52 12.68 -27.81 -21.00
CA GLN A 52 13.85 -27.55 -20.17
C GLN A 52 13.55 -27.74 -18.68
N ILE A 53 12.36 -27.30 -18.24
CA ILE A 53 11.91 -27.43 -16.83
C ILE A 53 11.52 -28.89 -16.54
N TYR A 54 10.71 -29.51 -17.41
CA TYR A 54 10.12 -30.82 -17.20
C TYR A 54 10.72 -31.85 -18.17
N LYS A 55 11.71 -32.61 -17.70
CA LYS A 55 12.52 -33.52 -18.54
C LYS A 55 11.74 -34.72 -19.08
N ASN A 56 10.67 -35.13 -18.40
CA ASN A 56 9.89 -36.34 -18.74
C ASN A 56 8.68 -36.08 -19.65
N VAL A 57 8.59 -34.87 -20.23
CA VAL A 57 7.43 -34.47 -21.02
C VAL A 57 7.44 -35.03 -22.43
N LYS A 58 6.37 -35.73 -22.80
CA LYS A 58 6.14 -36.19 -24.18
C LYS A 58 5.31 -35.17 -24.95
N VAL A 59 5.70 -34.86 -26.18
CA VAL A 59 4.97 -33.91 -27.03
C VAL A 59 4.33 -34.64 -28.19
N LYS A 60 3.03 -34.45 -28.39
CA LYS A 60 2.30 -34.97 -29.56
C LYS A 60 1.55 -33.85 -30.25
N ASN A 61 1.37 -33.98 -31.56
CA ASN A 61 0.47 -33.12 -32.31
C ASN A 61 -0.96 -33.66 -32.15
N ALA A 62 -1.87 -32.80 -31.70
CA ALA A 62 -3.27 -33.14 -31.46
C ALA A 62 -4.18 -31.95 -31.81
N ARG A 63 -5.48 -32.18 -31.97
CA ARG A 63 -6.45 -31.07 -32.06
C ARG A 63 -6.59 -30.37 -30.71
N SER A 64 -6.67 -29.04 -30.72
CA SER A 64 -6.79 -28.23 -29.50
C SER A 64 -8.09 -28.55 -28.76
N LYS A 65 -8.05 -28.65 -27.43
CA LYS A 65 -9.25 -28.82 -26.59
C LYS A 65 -10.18 -27.60 -26.71
N SER A 66 -9.59 -26.41 -26.78
CA SER A 66 -10.28 -25.13 -26.91
C SER A 66 -10.82 -24.86 -28.32
N ASN A 67 -10.22 -25.45 -29.35
CA ASN A 67 -10.66 -25.28 -30.75
C ASN A 67 -10.34 -26.53 -31.57
N TRP A 68 -11.35 -27.39 -31.75
CA TRP A 68 -11.22 -28.68 -32.45
C TRP A 68 -10.82 -28.57 -33.92
N CYS A 69 -10.93 -27.39 -34.53
CA CYS A 69 -10.52 -27.15 -35.91
C CYS A 69 -9.02 -26.85 -36.05
N LYS A 70 -8.31 -26.57 -34.95
CA LYS A 70 -6.88 -26.23 -34.96
C LYS A 70 -6.03 -27.38 -34.43
N MET A 71 -4.96 -27.70 -35.16
CA MET A 71 -3.89 -28.58 -34.66
C MET A 71 -2.95 -27.79 -33.74
N THR A 72 -2.55 -28.43 -32.65
CA THR A 72 -1.64 -27.86 -31.64
C THR A 72 -0.66 -28.92 -31.13
N LYS A 73 0.33 -28.47 -30.36
CA LYS A 73 1.21 -29.35 -29.59
C LYS A 73 0.62 -29.54 -28.21
N ARG A 74 0.46 -30.80 -27.80
CA ARG A 74 0.03 -31.21 -26.46
C ARG A 74 1.21 -31.81 -25.71
N TYR A 75 1.46 -31.31 -24.52
CA TYR A 75 2.54 -31.74 -23.63
C TYR A 75 1.94 -32.68 -22.58
N PHE A 76 2.37 -33.94 -22.58
CA PHE A 76 1.92 -35.01 -21.69
C PHE A 76 2.91 -35.20 -20.54
N GLY A 77 2.41 -35.59 -19.36
CA GLY A 77 3.21 -35.67 -18.14
C GLY A 77 3.30 -34.34 -17.38
N ILE A 78 2.47 -33.37 -17.73
CA ILE A 78 2.30 -32.12 -16.98
C ILE A 78 0.81 -31.80 -16.82
N LYS A 79 0.50 -31.09 -15.74
CA LYS A 79 -0.83 -30.55 -15.48
C LYS A 79 -0.74 -29.11 -14.99
N TRP A 80 -1.87 -28.41 -15.10
CA TRP A 80 -2.02 -27.14 -14.40
C TRP A 80 -1.94 -27.40 -12.91
N LYS A 81 -1.14 -26.62 -12.19
CA LYS A 81 -1.19 -26.60 -10.74
C LYS A 81 -2.62 -26.26 -10.35
N ILE A 82 -3.30 -27.24 -9.75
CA ILE A 82 -4.59 -27.00 -9.15
C ILE A 82 -4.23 -26.33 -7.83
N ASN A 83 -4.50 -25.03 -7.73
CA ASN A 83 -4.62 -24.37 -6.43
C ASN A 83 -5.81 -25.05 -5.73
N THR A 84 -5.56 -26.21 -5.16
CA THR A 84 -6.52 -26.93 -4.37
C THR A 84 -6.76 -26.00 -3.19
N PRO A 85 -7.98 -25.47 -3.04
CA PRO A 85 -8.25 -24.65 -1.89
C PRO A 85 -7.94 -25.53 -0.68
N VAL A 86 -7.01 -25.06 0.16
CA VAL A 86 -6.69 -25.74 1.40
C VAL A 86 -8.01 -25.86 2.15
N VAL A 87 -8.56 -27.07 2.22
CA VAL A 87 -9.68 -27.34 3.10
C VAL A 87 -9.12 -27.06 4.48
N LEU A 88 -9.59 -25.95 5.07
CA LEU A 88 -9.22 -25.55 6.41
C LEU A 88 -9.71 -26.62 7.37
N ASP A 89 -8.86 -27.60 7.65
CA ASP A 89 -9.06 -28.49 8.77
C ASP A 89 -8.90 -27.66 10.04
N ILE A 90 -10.03 -27.22 10.57
CA ILE A 90 -10.09 -26.41 11.78
C ILE A 90 -9.38 -27.13 12.94
N SER A 91 -9.37 -28.47 12.96
CA SER A 91 -8.75 -29.23 14.04
C SER A 91 -7.24 -28.99 14.10
N THR A 92 -6.54 -28.99 12.96
CA THR A 92 -5.09 -28.84 12.83
C THR A 92 -4.64 -27.41 12.55
N PHE A 93 -5.54 -26.49 12.23
CA PHE A 93 -5.22 -25.10 11.86
C PHE A 93 -4.24 -24.36 12.79
N GLY A 94 -4.27 -24.66 14.10
CA GLY A 94 -3.38 -24.03 15.07
C GLY A 94 -1.89 -24.18 14.75
N THR A 95 -1.48 -25.27 14.09
CA THR A 95 -0.08 -25.50 13.70
C THR A 95 0.38 -24.63 12.53
N HIS A 96 -0.56 -24.01 11.81
CA HIS A 96 -0.29 -23.14 10.67
C HIS A 96 -0.27 -21.65 11.03
N ILE A 97 -0.57 -21.31 12.29
CA ILE A 97 -0.56 -19.93 12.77
C ILE A 97 0.89 -19.50 13.01
N PRO A 98 1.39 -18.45 12.35
CA PRO A 98 2.73 -17.93 12.60
C PRO A 98 2.90 -17.43 14.04
N ILE A 99 4.14 -17.43 14.55
CA ILE A 99 4.44 -17.10 15.95
C ILE A 99 4.05 -15.66 16.37
N ASP A 100 3.98 -14.74 15.41
CA ASP A 100 3.58 -13.35 15.60
C ASP A 100 2.04 -13.15 15.60
N PHE A 101 1.28 -14.23 15.40
CA PHE A 101 -0.18 -14.24 15.47
C PHE A 101 -0.64 -14.97 16.73
N VAL A 102 -1.82 -14.56 17.20
CA VAL A 102 -2.47 -15.14 18.37
C VAL A 102 -3.79 -15.77 17.93
N LEU A 103 -4.04 -17.00 18.34
CA LEU A 103 -5.37 -17.61 18.21
C LEU A 103 -6.30 -17.00 19.26
N LEU A 104 -7.33 -16.26 18.82
CA LEU A 104 -8.28 -15.59 19.71
C LEU A 104 -9.48 -16.49 20.03
N SER A 105 -10.00 -17.19 19.04
CA SER A 105 -11.09 -18.13 19.23
C SER A 105 -11.12 -19.21 18.15
N LYS A 106 -11.65 -20.37 18.53
CA LYS A 106 -11.83 -21.52 17.66
C LYS A 106 -13.21 -22.12 17.93
N THR A 107 -14.02 -22.17 16.90
CA THR A 107 -15.35 -22.79 16.90
C THR A 107 -15.43 -23.80 15.76
N LEU A 108 -16.49 -24.61 15.74
CA LEU A 108 -16.69 -25.60 14.68
C LEU A 108 -16.80 -24.99 13.28
N SER A 109 -17.23 -23.73 13.15
CA SER A 109 -17.48 -23.08 11.86
C SER A 109 -16.54 -21.93 11.54
N CYS A 110 -15.69 -21.54 12.49
CA CYS A 110 -14.97 -20.28 12.43
C CYS A 110 -13.73 -20.28 13.34
N ILE A 111 -12.65 -19.68 12.84
CA ILE A 111 -11.41 -19.41 13.57
C ILE A 111 -11.15 -17.91 13.55
N THR A 112 -10.85 -17.32 14.69
CA THR A 112 -10.41 -15.93 14.77
C THR A 112 -8.95 -15.88 15.19
N ILE A 113 -8.13 -15.26 14.35
CA ILE A 113 -6.71 -14.99 14.62
C ILE A 113 -6.50 -13.49 14.80
N GLY A 114 -5.51 -13.12 15.60
CA GLY A 114 -5.16 -11.74 15.90
C GLY A 114 -3.68 -11.46 15.63
N HIS A 115 -3.36 -10.25 15.19
CA HIS A 115 -1.98 -9.75 15.03
C HIS A 115 -1.86 -8.34 15.62
N PHE A 116 -0.88 -8.16 16.50
CA PHE A 116 -0.57 -6.86 17.10
C PHE A 116 0.31 -6.05 16.15
N ASN A 117 -0.18 -4.91 15.69
CA ASN A 117 0.50 -4.05 14.71
C ASN A 117 1.57 -3.12 15.34
N LYS A 118 2.08 -3.46 16.54
CA LYS A 118 3.11 -2.73 17.30
C LYS A 118 2.82 -1.24 17.54
N THR A 119 1.56 -0.83 17.42
CA THR A 119 1.10 0.55 17.65
C THR A 119 0.29 0.59 18.95
N ILE A 120 0.54 1.58 19.79
CA ILE A 120 -0.22 1.82 21.03
C ILE A 120 -0.99 3.12 20.87
N ILE A 121 -2.29 3.10 21.15
CA ILE A 121 -3.17 4.26 21.10
C ILE A 121 -3.85 4.40 22.46
N ASN A 122 -3.62 5.52 23.15
CA ASN A 122 -4.12 5.78 24.50
C ASN A 122 -3.82 4.62 25.48
N GLY A 123 -2.60 4.08 25.45
CA GLY A 123 -2.19 2.92 26.25
C GLY A 123 -2.71 1.56 25.77
N LEU A 124 -3.53 1.51 24.71
CA LEU A 124 -4.08 0.26 24.18
C LEU A 124 -3.34 -0.20 22.92
N LYS A 125 -2.85 -1.45 22.95
CA LYS A 125 -2.23 -2.09 21.79
C LYS A 125 -3.29 -2.33 20.71
N VAL A 126 -2.99 -1.90 19.49
CA VAL A 126 -3.93 -2.09 18.38
C VAL A 126 -3.83 -3.51 17.85
N LEU A 127 -4.97 -4.20 17.89
CA LEU A 127 -5.13 -5.57 17.41
C LEU A 127 -5.90 -5.58 16.08
N THR A 128 -5.38 -6.35 15.14
CA THR A 128 -6.11 -6.71 13.92
C THR A 128 -6.53 -8.14 14.02
N GLU A 129 -7.80 -8.38 13.73
CA GLU A 129 -8.41 -9.69 13.82
C GLU A 129 -8.82 -10.13 12.41
N ALA A 130 -8.56 -11.39 12.08
CA ALA A 130 -9.11 -12.02 10.90
C ALA A 130 -9.95 -13.22 11.34
N GLN A 131 -11.20 -13.19 10.93
CA GLN A 131 -12.16 -14.25 11.16
C GLN A 131 -12.25 -15.09 9.89
N LEU A 132 -11.78 -16.34 9.97
CA LEU A 132 -11.74 -17.33 8.90
C LEU A 132 -12.91 -18.30 9.09
N LYS A 133 -13.73 -18.47 8.05
CA LYS A 133 -14.89 -19.38 8.07
C LYS A 133 -14.61 -20.64 7.26
N LEU A 134 -15.34 -21.71 7.56
CA LEU A 134 -15.24 -23.00 6.84
C LEU A 134 -15.51 -22.89 5.34
N ASP A 135 -16.36 -21.95 4.93
CA ASP A 135 -16.68 -21.67 3.54
C ASP A 135 -15.55 -20.93 2.79
N GLN A 136 -14.36 -20.83 3.41
CA GLN A 136 -13.19 -20.14 2.90
C GLN A 136 -13.41 -18.64 2.69
N THR A 137 -14.46 -18.09 3.29
CA THR A 137 -14.61 -16.65 3.42
C THR A 137 -13.85 -16.17 4.66
N TRP A 138 -13.39 -14.93 4.59
CA TRP A 138 -12.75 -14.30 5.71
C TRP A 138 -13.21 -12.86 5.85
N THR A 139 -13.21 -12.38 7.08
CA THR A 139 -13.52 -11.00 7.41
C THR A 139 -12.43 -10.41 8.26
N LEU A 140 -11.96 -9.23 7.86
CA LEU A 140 -10.97 -8.46 8.59
C LEU A 140 -11.67 -7.51 9.54
N MET A 141 -11.19 -7.41 10.77
CA MET A 141 -11.65 -6.47 11.78
C MET A 141 -10.46 -5.75 12.41
N VAL A 142 -10.60 -4.46 12.65
CA VAL A 142 -9.60 -3.66 13.38
C VAL A 142 -10.34 -2.86 14.44
N MET A 143 -9.95 -3.03 15.71
CA MET A 143 -10.62 -2.40 16.85
C MET A 143 -12.15 -2.60 16.83
N GLY A 144 -12.60 -3.83 16.59
CA GLY A 144 -14.03 -4.18 16.55
C GLY A 144 -14.82 -3.65 15.34
N LYS A 145 -14.18 -2.97 14.38
CA LYS A 145 -14.84 -2.54 13.14
C LYS A 145 -14.45 -3.43 11.96
N LYS A 146 -15.45 -3.92 11.23
CA LYS A 146 -15.25 -4.69 10.00
C LYS A 146 -14.67 -3.82 8.89
N ILE A 147 -13.71 -4.39 8.17
CA ILE A 147 -13.05 -3.75 7.03
C ILE A 147 -13.36 -4.57 5.78
N ASP A 148 -13.65 -3.88 4.68
CA ASP A 148 -13.81 -4.50 3.37
C ASP A 148 -12.44 -4.64 2.68
N PRO A 149 -11.92 -5.87 2.47
CA PRO A 149 -10.63 -6.08 1.81
C PRO A 149 -10.58 -5.53 0.38
N VAL A 150 -11.72 -5.50 -0.33
CA VAL A 150 -11.80 -4.98 -1.71
C VAL A 150 -11.47 -3.50 -1.74
N SER A 151 -11.99 -2.73 -0.77
CA SER A 151 -11.69 -1.30 -0.61
C SER A 151 -10.21 -1.02 -0.35
N LEU A 152 -9.46 -2.00 0.15
CA LEU A 152 -8.02 -1.91 0.35
C LEU A 152 -7.21 -2.24 -0.91
N GLY A 153 -7.85 -2.78 -1.95
CA GLY A 153 -7.21 -3.25 -3.18
C GLY A 153 -6.63 -4.67 -3.08
N VAL A 154 -7.12 -5.47 -2.12
CA VAL A 154 -6.78 -6.88 -1.95
C VAL A 154 -7.69 -7.73 -2.85
N ASP A 155 -7.11 -8.69 -3.57
CA ASP A 155 -7.88 -9.64 -4.37
C ASP A 155 -8.71 -10.57 -3.47
N LYS A 156 -9.92 -10.93 -3.91
CA LYS A 156 -10.84 -11.77 -3.14
C LYS A 156 -10.42 -13.24 -3.08
N THR A 157 -9.40 -13.63 -3.83
CA THR A 157 -8.89 -15.00 -3.84
C THR A 157 -8.31 -15.34 -2.46
N PHE A 158 -9.06 -16.15 -1.72
CA PHE A 158 -8.65 -16.59 -0.39
C PHE A 158 -7.47 -17.56 -0.50
N ASN A 159 -6.34 -17.15 0.05
CA ASN A 159 -5.18 -18.00 0.28
C ASN A 159 -4.66 -17.71 1.69
N LEU A 160 -4.50 -18.75 2.50
CA LEU A 160 -4.19 -18.62 3.92
C LEU A 160 -2.83 -17.93 4.18
N PRO A 161 -1.70 -18.38 3.59
CA PRO A 161 -0.45 -17.63 3.56
C PRO A 161 -0.61 -16.16 3.19
N SER A 162 -1.38 -15.86 2.14
CA SER A 162 -1.63 -14.49 1.69
C SER A 162 -2.40 -13.68 2.73
N CYS A 163 -3.32 -14.30 3.49
CA CYS A 163 -4.08 -13.64 4.55
C CYS A 163 -3.16 -13.11 5.66
N PHE A 164 -2.20 -13.91 6.11
CA PHE A 164 -1.21 -13.48 7.11
C PHE A 164 -0.38 -12.31 6.62
N GLU A 165 0.09 -12.37 5.37
CA GLU A 165 0.84 -11.26 4.74
C GLU A 165 0.00 -9.98 4.63
N ILE A 166 -1.26 -10.10 4.19
CA ILE A 166 -2.18 -8.96 4.13
C ILE A 166 -2.28 -8.31 5.50
N ILE A 167 -2.54 -9.08 6.56
CA ILE A 167 -2.70 -8.57 7.92
C ILE A 167 -1.44 -7.86 8.42
N ARG A 168 -0.25 -8.45 8.19
CA ARG A 168 1.04 -7.84 8.56
C ARG A 168 1.28 -6.51 7.85
N GLN A 169 0.92 -6.44 6.57
CA GLN A 169 1.21 -5.30 5.72
C GLN A 169 0.13 -4.20 5.77
N LEU A 170 -0.95 -4.40 6.52
CA LEU A 170 -2.01 -3.40 6.67
C LEU A 170 -1.43 -2.06 7.11
N ARG A 171 -1.80 -1.03 6.36
CA ARG A 171 -1.39 0.34 6.63
C ARG A 171 -2.45 1.02 7.46
N TYR A 172 -2.08 1.55 8.63
CA TYR A 172 -3.00 2.30 9.48
C TYR A 172 -2.86 3.80 9.24
N CYS A 173 -3.96 4.53 9.37
CA CYS A 173 -3.96 5.98 9.32
C CYS A 173 -3.39 6.53 10.64
N ASN A 174 -2.27 7.23 10.65
CA ASN A 174 -1.66 7.75 11.88
C ASN A 174 -2.27 9.08 12.36
N GLY A 175 -3.27 9.62 11.66
CA GLY A 175 -3.81 10.95 11.97
C GLY A 175 -2.86 12.07 11.54
N VAL A 176 -3.02 13.26 12.09
CA VAL A 176 -2.16 14.44 11.86
C VAL A 176 -1.58 14.94 13.18
N GLU A 177 -0.42 15.59 13.17
CA GLU A 177 0.25 16.09 14.39
C GLU A 177 -0.29 17.45 14.81
N GLU A 178 -0.63 18.29 13.83
CA GLU A 178 -1.06 19.66 14.05
C GLU A 178 -2.46 19.86 13.46
N VAL A 179 -3.27 20.65 14.16
CA VAL A 179 -4.62 21.03 13.78
C VAL A 179 -4.81 22.50 14.09
N ASP A 180 -5.50 23.23 13.20
CA ASP A 180 -5.87 24.63 13.40
C ASP A 180 -6.60 24.82 14.75
N GLU A 181 -6.16 25.77 15.55
CA GLU A 181 -6.74 26.08 16.87
C GLU A 181 -8.25 26.39 16.81
N SER A 182 -8.72 26.99 15.71
CA SER A 182 -10.15 27.25 15.50
C SER A 182 -10.99 25.98 15.28
N MET A 183 -10.33 24.85 15.03
CA MET A 183 -10.97 23.54 14.93
C MET A 183 -10.99 22.82 16.28
N GLN A 184 -10.35 23.31 17.35
CA GLN A 184 -10.30 22.63 18.67
C GLN A 184 -11.67 22.23 19.25
N ASN A 185 -12.77 22.82 18.75
CA ASN A 185 -14.16 22.49 19.09
C ASN A 185 -14.92 21.66 18.02
N LYS A 186 -14.25 20.99 17.09
CA LYS A 186 -14.88 20.23 15.98
C LYS A 186 -14.59 18.71 16.04
N ASP A 187 -15.35 17.95 15.24
CA ASP A 187 -15.46 16.47 15.21
C ASP A 187 -14.16 15.67 14.95
N PHE A 188 -13.21 15.76 15.88
CA PHE A 188 -12.01 14.93 15.91
C PHE A 188 -11.73 14.39 17.31
N LEU A 189 -10.83 13.41 17.36
CA LEU A 189 -10.33 12.76 18.56
C LEU A 189 -8.85 13.10 18.69
N LYS A 190 -8.45 13.53 19.88
CA LYS A 190 -7.05 13.65 20.29
C LYS A 190 -6.62 12.31 20.86
N GLU A 191 -5.60 11.71 20.26
CA GLU A 191 -5.09 10.39 20.62
C GLU A 191 -3.60 10.48 20.94
N HIS A 192 -3.17 9.77 21.97
CA HIS A 192 -1.77 9.58 22.33
C HIS A 192 -1.28 8.31 21.64
N VAL A 193 -0.30 8.46 20.74
CA VAL A 193 0.18 7.38 19.88
C VAL A 193 1.66 7.15 20.14
N SER A 194 2.01 5.94 20.56
CA SER A 194 3.40 5.51 20.68
C SER A 194 3.71 4.44 19.63
N LYS A 195 4.87 4.60 18.98
CA LYS A 195 5.40 3.61 18.03
C LYS A 195 6.44 2.75 18.74
N LEU A 196 6.63 1.52 18.27
CA LEU A 196 7.73 0.64 18.69
C LEU A 196 7.70 0.21 20.18
N PHE A 197 6.52 -0.03 20.77
CA PHE A 197 6.39 -0.52 22.16
C PHE A 197 7.11 0.31 23.24
N ASP A 198 7.63 1.49 22.89
CA ASP A 198 8.22 2.43 23.82
C ASP A 198 7.13 3.40 24.25
N GLU A 199 6.56 3.15 25.42
CA GLU A 199 5.53 3.99 26.05
C GLU A 199 6.03 5.42 26.25
N ASN A 200 7.35 5.67 26.25
CA ASN A 200 7.95 6.98 26.46
C ASN A 200 8.05 7.84 25.19
N SER A 201 7.80 7.27 24.00
CA SER A 201 7.88 7.98 22.71
C SER A 201 6.55 8.64 22.28
N GLU A 202 5.76 9.06 23.27
CA GLU A 202 4.38 9.49 23.10
C GLU A 202 4.25 10.69 22.15
N GLN A 203 3.48 10.52 21.07
CA GLN A 203 3.12 11.59 20.15
C GLN A 203 1.62 11.85 20.20
N ILE A 204 1.23 13.12 20.33
CA ILE A 204 -0.17 13.52 20.22
C ILE A 204 -0.53 13.55 18.73
N ARG A 205 -1.60 12.84 18.37
CA ARG A 205 -2.16 12.80 17.02
C ARG A 205 -3.64 13.14 17.06
N TYR A 206 -4.11 13.81 16.02
CA TYR A 206 -5.50 14.16 15.83
C TYR A 206 -6.09 13.33 14.69
N ARG A 207 -7.25 12.73 14.94
CA ARG A 207 -7.98 11.92 13.96
C ARG A 207 -9.41 12.39 13.85
N SER A 208 -9.88 12.57 12.63
CA SER A 208 -11.31 12.81 12.37
C SER A 208 -12.15 11.65 12.91
N LYS A 209 -13.34 11.92 13.43
CA LYS A 209 -14.31 10.86 13.79
C LYS A 209 -14.70 9.97 12.59
N LEU A 210 -14.52 10.48 11.36
CA LEU A 210 -14.73 9.78 10.09
C LEU A 210 -13.45 9.13 9.54
N CYS A 211 -12.41 8.95 10.36
CA CYS A 211 -11.15 8.34 9.94
C CYS A 211 -11.38 6.94 9.34
N GLN A 212 -10.78 6.68 8.18
CA GLN A 212 -10.85 5.37 7.50
C GLN A 212 -10.07 4.27 8.22
N LYS A 213 -9.33 4.58 9.30
CA LYS A 213 -8.47 3.73 10.16
C LYS A 213 -7.38 2.93 9.44
N VAL A 214 -7.71 2.25 8.35
CA VAL A 214 -6.84 1.48 7.47
C VAL A 214 -6.80 2.14 6.09
N LEU A 215 -5.62 2.15 5.48
CA LEU A 215 -5.34 2.78 4.20
C LEU A 215 -5.18 1.72 3.09
N PRO A 216 -5.58 2.02 1.83
CA PRO A 216 -5.39 1.10 0.72
C PRO A 216 -3.92 0.82 0.41
N PHE A 217 -3.63 -0.40 -0.06
CA PHE A 217 -2.27 -0.83 -0.43
C PHE A 217 -1.72 -0.08 -1.65
N LYS A 218 -2.58 0.23 -2.64
CA LYS A 218 -2.19 0.76 -3.96
C LYS A 218 -1.80 2.25 -4.01
N LYS A 219 -1.67 2.95 -2.87
CA LYS A 219 -1.25 4.36 -2.88
C LYS A 219 0.28 4.46 -2.92
N SER A 220 0.81 5.14 -3.95
CA SER A 220 2.23 5.30 -4.33
C SER A 220 3.19 5.60 -3.16
N HIS A 221 4.50 5.42 -3.37
CA HIS A 221 5.57 5.59 -2.37
C HIS A 221 5.60 6.93 -1.60
N LYS A 222 4.84 7.96 -2.02
CA LYS A 222 4.60 9.21 -1.27
C LYS A 222 3.21 9.28 -0.60
N ALA A 223 2.61 8.13 -0.32
CA ALA A 223 1.31 8.06 0.33
C ALA A 223 1.45 8.43 1.80
N SER A 224 1.05 9.67 2.12
CA SER A 224 0.88 10.18 3.48
C SER A 224 0.36 9.14 4.47
N ALA A 225 0.86 9.20 5.70
CA ALA A 225 0.39 8.35 6.79
C ALA A 225 -1.07 8.60 7.21
N SER A 226 -1.74 9.60 6.64
CA SER A 226 -3.08 10.05 7.05
C SER A 226 -4.12 9.84 5.94
N CYS A 227 -5.35 9.47 6.32
CA CYS A 227 -6.47 9.34 5.37
C CYS A 227 -6.98 10.73 4.93
N VAL A 228 -7.80 10.76 3.89
CA VAL A 228 -8.35 12.01 3.32
C VAL A 228 -9.08 12.83 4.40
N HIS A 229 -9.90 12.19 5.23
CA HIS A 229 -10.62 12.88 6.31
C HIS A 229 -9.70 13.47 7.39
N CYS A 230 -8.58 12.81 7.71
CA CYS A 230 -7.62 13.36 8.66
C CYS A 230 -6.79 14.49 8.04
N LYS A 231 -6.45 14.41 6.76
CA LYS A 231 -5.76 15.50 6.04
C LYS A 231 -6.56 16.79 5.95
N CYS A 232 -7.89 16.72 5.94
CA CYS A 232 -8.71 17.93 5.96
C CYS A 232 -8.49 18.75 7.24
N LEU A 233 -8.03 18.12 8.33
CA LEU A 233 -7.68 18.81 9.57
C LEU A 233 -6.38 19.64 9.42
N GLU A 234 -5.42 19.12 8.65
CA GLU A 234 -4.14 19.77 8.34
C GLU A 234 -4.32 20.95 7.37
N LYS A 235 -5.09 20.77 6.29
CA LYS A 235 -5.28 21.81 5.26
C LYS A 235 -6.02 23.06 5.74
N ALA A 236 -6.76 23.00 6.84
CA ALA A 236 -7.37 24.20 7.44
C ALA A 236 -6.32 25.23 7.88
N VAL A 237 -5.12 24.76 8.26
CA VAL A 237 -3.99 25.60 8.66
C VAL A 237 -3.44 26.41 7.47
N ILE A 238 -3.30 25.77 6.31
CA ILE A 238 -2.67 26.37 5.12
C ILE A 238 -3.57 27.46 4.49
N VAL A 239 -4.89 27.30 4.54
CA VAL A 239 -5.82 28.25 3.90
C VAL A 239 -5.88 29.59 4.66
N LYS A 240 -5.63 29.62 5.97
CA LYS A 240 -5.61 30.88 6.72
C LYS A 240 -4.34 31.68 6.56
N ASN A 241 -3.19 31.02 6.42
CA ASN A 241 -1.92 31.72 6.21
C ASN A 241 -1.80 32.34 4.81
N PHE A 242 -2.63 31.90 3.85
CA PHE A 242 -2.72 32.51 2.52
C PHE A 242 -3.77 33.63 2.39
N GLN A 243 -4.55 33.94 3.43
CA GLN A 243 -5.57 34.99 3.38
C GLN A 243 -5.25 36.21 4.24
N LEU A 244 -4.04 36.31 4.80
CA LEU A 244 -3.66 37.41 5.69
C LEU A 244 -2.63 38.39 5.09
N GLU A 245 -2.66 38.61 3.78
CA GLU A 245 -1.96 39.76 3.17
C GLU A 245 -2.79 40.44 2.07
N GLU A 246 -4.10 40.57 2.25
CA GLU A 246 -4.88 41.45 1.35
C GLU A 246 -6.09 42.06 2.05
N THR A 247 -5.88 42.78 3.16
CA THR A 247 -6.91 43.70 3.68
C THR A 247 -6.32 44.93 4.38
N THR A 248 -5.81 45.87 3.58
CA THR A 248 -6.02 47.30 3.88
C THR A 248 -6.35 48.05 2.59
N LYS A 249 -7.64 47.99 2.22
CA LYS A 249 -8.43 49.06 1.58
C LYS A 249 -9.86 48.55 1.37
N LYS A 250 -10.78 48.98 2.24
CA LYS A 250 -12.23 48.96 1.97
C LYS A 250 -12.60 50.21 1.13
N PRO A 251 -13.83 50.35 0.60
CA PRO A 251 -14.80 49.32 0.17
C PRO A 251 -15.42 49.66 -1.22
N LEU A 252 -16.16 48.75 -1.85
CA LEU A 252 -17.48 49.08 -2.42
C LEU A 252 -18.29 47.81 -2.77
N ASN A 253 -19.61 47.95 -2.63
CA ASN A 253 -20.66 46.96 -2.83
C ASN A 253 -20.52 46.09 -4.09
N GLU A 254 -20.91 44.82 -3.99
CA GLU A 254 -22.16 44.32 -4.59
C GLU A 254 -22.45 42.87 -4.19
N ASN A 255 -23.74 42.57 -4.05
CA ASN A 255 -24.32 41.24 -3.89
C ASN A 255 -23.71 40.22 -4.87
N LEU A 256 -23.52 38.96 -4.43
CA LEU A 256 -23.92 37.79 -5.22
C LEU A 256 -23.86 36.50 -4.38
N ASN A 257 -24.87 35.67 -4.64
CA ASN A 257 -25.25 34.45 -3.94
C ASN A 257 -24.21 33.32 -4.00
N SER A 258 -24.39 32.37 -3.08
CA SER A 258 -23.80 31.03 -3.08
C SER A 258 -23.81 30.36 -4.45
N THR A 259 -22.71 29.74 -4.89
CA THR A 259 -22.58 28.29 -5.13
C THR A 259 -21.23 27.93 -5.76
N ASN A 260 -20.79 26.71 -5.44
CA ASN A 260 -19.85 25.86 -6.17
C ASN A 260 -18.34 26.14 -6.07
N ALA A 261 -17.69 25.22 -5.34
CA ALA A 261 -16.27 24.94 -5.43
C ALA A 261 -15.87 24.60 -6.87
N THR A 262 -14.86 25.30 -7.37
CA THR A 262 -14.02 24.80 -8.47
C THR A 262 -12.57 25.07 -8.07
N CYS A 263 -11.81 23.99 -7.85
CA CYS A 263 -10.38 24.05 -7.59
C CYS A 263 -9.65 24.67 -8.78
N ILE A 264 -9.12 25.88 -8.61
CA ILE A 264 -8.11 26.43 -9.51
C ILE A 264 -6.78 25.81 -9.09
N ARG A 265 -6.19 25.02 -10.00
CA ARG A 265 -4.77 24.63 -9.93
C ARG A 265 -3.96 25.81 -10.46
N SER A 266 -3.27 26.56 -9.60
CA SER A 266 -2.24 27.50 -10.03
C SER A 266 -0.86 26.86 -9.87
N ASN A 267 -0.27 26.51 -11.01
CA ASN A 267 1.18 26.39 -11.16
C ASN A 267 1.76 27.80 -11.09
N THR A 268 2.63 28.07 -10.13
CA THR A 268 3.69 29.08 -10.23
C THR A 268 4.75 28.75 -9.19
N ASP A 269 5.96 28.43 -9.65
CA ASP A 269 7.18 28.56 -8.86
C ASP A 269 7.21 29.99 -8.32
N GLN A 270 7.07 30.15 -7.00
CA GLN A 270 7.33 31.41 -6.34
C GLN A 270 8.65 31.24 -5.59
N ASP A 271 9.68 31.89 -6.12
CA ASP A 271 10.96 32.04 -5.43
C ASP A 271 10.70 32.71 -4.08
N VAL A 272 11.19 32.07 -3.02
CA VAL A 272 11.08 32.58 -1.64
C VAL A 272 12.07 33.73 -1.51
N ILE A 273 11.56 34.96 -1.43
CA ILE A 273 12.38 36.14 -1.19
C ILE A 273 12.62 36.24 0.32
N LEU A 274 13.86 36.00 0.76
CA LEU A 274 14.24 36.08 2.17
C LEU A 274 14.36 37.54 2.63
N SER A 275 13.95 37.80 3.87
CA SER A 275 13.92 39.13 4.45
C SER A 275 15.26 39.53 5.09
N THR A 276 15.39 40.81 5.48
CA THR A 276 16.57 41.31 6.20
C THR A 276 16.68 40.75 7.62
N GLU A 277 15.56 40.31 8.21
CA GLU A 277 15.54 39.66 9.53
C GLU A 277 16.07 38.23 9.44
N ASP A 278 15.70 37.48 8.39
CA ASP A 278 16.23 36.12 8.14
C ASP A 278 17.76 36.13 7.97
N ASN A 279 18.31 37.20 7.39
CA ASN A 279 19.76 37.39 7.27
C ASN A 279 20.45 37.59 8.62
N ASN A 280 19.81 38.30 9.55
CA ASN A 280 20.34 38.52 10.88
C ASN A 280 20.33 37.23 11.69
N ASP A 281 19.26 36.44 11.59
CA ASP A 281 19.13 35.15 12.24
C ASP A 281 20.17 34.15 11.71
N MET A 282 20.36 34.08 10.40
CA MET A 282 21.40 33.24 9.79
C MET A 282 22.81 33.69 10.18
N SER A 283 23.06 34.99 10.28
CA SER A 283 24.32 35.52 10.80
C SER A 283 24.56 35.11 12.25
N GLU A 284 23.53 35.20 13.09
CA GLU A 284 23.60 34.83 14.49
C GLU A 284 23.88 33.33 14.65
N ILE A 285 23.20 32.48 13.88
CA ILE A 285 23.39 31.02 13.88
C ILE A 285 24.82 30.67 13.46
N LEU A 286 25.31 31.24 12.36
CA LEU A 286 26.67 30.96 11.86
C LEU A 286 27.76 31.47 12.81
N THR A 287 27.47 32.48 13.63
CA THR A 287 28.45 33.05 14.55
C THR A 287 28.43 32.38 15.92
N LYS A 288 27.24 31.99 16.42
CA LYS A 288 27.08 31.41 17.77
C LYS A 288 27.14 29.89 17.79
N ILE A 289 26.57 29.22 16.79
CA ILE A 289 26.45 27.76 16.76
C ILE A 289 27.60 27.13 15.99
N PHE A 290 28.09 27.78 14.93
CA PHE A 290 29.17 27.28 14.08
C PHE A 290 30.34 28.28 13.95
N PRO A 291 30.99 28.67 15.06
CA PRO A 291 32.02 29.71 15.05
C PRO A 291 33.21 29.39 14.13
N GLU A 292 33.53 28.10 13.94
CA GLU A 292 34.61 27.61 13.08
C GLU A 292 34.23 27.49 11.58
N CYS A 293 33.03 27.94 11.20
CA CYS A 293 32.60 27.90 9.80
C CYS A 293 33.48 28.82 8.95
N SER A 294 34.04 28.27 7.85
CA SER A 294 34.94 29.02 6.95
C SER A 294 34.24 30.21 6.30
N ASP A 295 34.96 31.32 6.10
CA ASP A 295 34.40 32.57 5.57
C ASP A 295 33.79 32.40 4.17
N LYS A 296 34.31 31.46 3.36
CA LYS A 296 33.73 31.13 2.04
C LYS A 296 32.34 30.51 2.15
N MET A 297 32.11 29.66 3.16
CA MET A 297 30.81 29.03 3.39
C MET A 297 29.81 30.04 3.97
N LYS A 298 30.26 30.93 4.86
CA LYS A 298 29.45 32.04 5.39
C LYS A 298 29.01 32.97 4.26
N LEU A 299 29.93 33.38 3.39
CA LEU A 299 29.64 34.21 2.23
C LEU A 299 28.68 33.51 1.26
N PHE A 300 28.86 32.21 0.98
CA PHE A 300 27.96 31.47 0.11
C PHE A 300 26.53 31.44 0.64
N LEU A 301 26.36 31.07 1.91
CA LEU A 301 25.04 30.98 2.55
C LEU A 301 24.34 32.34 2.67
N MET A 302 25.10 33.43 2.74
CA MET A 302 24.55 34.79 2.76
C MET A 302 24.37 35.40 1.35
N SER A 303 25.00 34.85 0.32
CA SER A 303 25.00 35.43 -1.03
C SER A 303 23.76 35.12 -1.87
N GLU A 304 22.91 34.19 -1.43
CA GLU A 304 21.64 33.87 -2.13
C GLU A 304 20.57 34.97 -1.98
N ASN A 305 20.82 36.00 -1.16
CA ASN A 305 19.82 37.03 -0.81
C ASN A 305 20.13 38.44 -1.32
N GLY A 306 21.02 38.57 -2.31
CA GLY A 306 21.41 39.85 -2.89
C GLY A 306 21.23 39.90 -4.41
N ASN A 307 19.97 39.99 -4.88
CA ASN A 307 19.59 40.63 -6.15
C ASN A 307 18.12 41.07 -6.11
#